data_AF-A0A7J7RQK2-F1
#
_entry.id   AF-A0A7J7RQK2-F1
#
_cell.length_a   1.000
_cell.length_b   1.000
_cell.length_c   1.000
_cell.angle_alpha   90.00
_cell.angle_beta   90.00
_cell.angle_gamma   90.00
#
_symmetry.space_group_name_H-M   'P 1'
#
loop_
_entity.id
_entity.type
_entity.pdbx_description
1 polymer ?
#
loop_
_entity_poly.entity_id
_entity_poly.type
_entity_poly.pdbx_seq_one_letter_code
_entity_poly.pdbx_strand_id
1 'polypeptide(L)'
;MNCSVKLQLSLYIKSIKGIGQTAQIEPVVLPLLWFEERGAMEGETLHTFYIQLVLLPKVLHYAQYVLLALGCVLLFISVVYQIRSQEKCYLFWSSSKKGSQDKEAMQAYSESLMTPAPKGTVLQEARL
;
A
#
# COMPACT_ATOMS: atom_id res chain seq x y z
N MET A 1 25.49 -23.72 -12.78
CA MET A 1 25.45 -25.17 -12.44
C MET A 1 25.39 -25.92 -13.75
N ASN A 2 26.24 -26.93 -13.94
CA ASN A 2 26.27 -27.73 -15.15
C ASN A 2 25.80 -29.13 -14.76
N CYS A 3 24.63 -29.53 -15.24
CA CYS A 3 24.08 -30.86 -15.03
C CYS A 3 23.97 -31.54 -16.38
N SER A 4 24.57 -32.73 -16.48
CA SER A 4 24.42 -33.61 -17.63
C SER A 4 23.76 -34.89 -17.15
N VAL A 5 22.61 -35.21 -17.75
CA VAL A 5 21.93 -36.47 -17.52
C VAL A 5 22.21 -37.36 -18.73
N LYS A 6 22.84 -38.51 -18.47
CA LYS A 6 23.14 -39.53 -19.47
C LYS A 6 22.23 -40.71 -19.20
N LEU A 7 21.39 -41.04 -20.18
CA LEU A 7 20.45 -42.13 -20.08
C LEU A 7 20.70 -43.15 -21.20
N GLN A 8 20.85 -44.41 -20.82
CA GLN A 8 20.99 -45.52 -21.75
C GLN A 8 19.71 -46.34 -21.78
N LEU A 9 19.11 -46.49 -22.96
CA LEU A 9 18.03 -47.44 -23.18
C LEU A 9 18.61 -48.77 -23.65
N SER A 10 18.40 -49.83 -22.86
CA SER A 10 18.79 -51.19 -23.23
C SER A 10 17.58 -52.12 -23.14
N LEU A 11 17.39 -52.97 -24.14
CA LEU A 11 16.36 -54.02 -24.15
C LEU A 11 16.97 -55.33 -23.68
N TYR A 12 16.26 -56.03 -22.80
CA TYR A 12 16.60 -57.40 -22.43
C TYR A 12 15.70 -58.36 -23.21
N ILE A 13 16.32 -59.20 -24.04
CA ILE A 13 15.61 -60.20 -24.84
C ILE A 13 15.93 -61.59 -24.30
N LYS A 14 14.91 -62.42 -24.14
CA LYS A 14 15.03 -63.81 -23.69
C LYS A 14 14.00 -64.69 -24.40
N SER A 15 14.34 -65.95 -24.64
CA SER A 15 13.38 -66.96 -25.12
C SER A 15 12.21 -67.18 -24.15
N ILE A 16 10.99 -67.15 -24.70
CA ILE A 16 9.73 -67.42 -23.98
C ILE A 16 9.01 -68.57 -24.68
N LYS A 17 8.63 -69.60 -23.91
CA LYS A 17 7.84 -70.73 -24.42
C LYS A 17 6.46 -70.24 -24.83
N GLY A 18 6.09 -70.44 -26.10
CA GLY A 18 4.78 -70.05 -26.66
C GLY A 18 4.83 -68.98 -27.76
N ILE A 19 5.97 -68.29 -27.95
CA ILE A 19 6.18 -67.34 -29.06
C ILE A 19 7.25 -67.92 -29.99
N GLY A 20 6.85 -68.38 -31.18
CA GLY A 20 7.75 -69.05 -32.14
C GLY A 20 8.94 -68.20 -32.58
N GLN A 21 8.79 -66.87 -32.67
CA GLN A 21 9.85 -65.94 -33.09
C GLN A 21 10.97 -65.78 -32.05
N THR A 22 10.70 -65.99 -30.77
CA THR A 22 11.69 -65.80 -29.69
C THR A 22 12.23 -67.14 -29.18
N ALA A 23 11.76 -68.28 -29.70
CA ALA A 23 11.99 -69.61 -29.15
C ALA A 23 13.48 -70.02 -29.08
N GLN A 24 14.31 -69.56 -30.02
CA GLN A 24 15.75 -69.87 -30.07
C GLN A 24 16.69 -68.71 -29.69
N ILE A 25 16.18 -67.63 -29.09
CA ILE A 25 17.03 -66.47 -28.77
C ILE A 25 17.67 -66.65 -27.38
N GLU A 26 19.01 -66.60 -27.34
CA GLU A 26 19.78 -66.57 -26.10
C GLU A 26 19.56 -65.26 -25.33
N PRO A 27 19.54 -65.29 -23.98
CA PRO A 27 19.29 -64.10 -23.18
C PRO A 27 20.40 -63.05 -23.38
N VAL A 28 20.07 -61.91 -23.98
CA VAL A 28 21.03 -60.84 -24.31
C VAL A 28 20.47 -59.46 -23.98
N VAL A 29 21.35 -58.56 -23.53
CA VAL A 29 21.05 -57.14 -23.34
C VAL A 29 21.51 -56.39 -24.58
N LEU A 30 20.57 -55.82 -25.32
CA LEU A 30 20.84 -55.03 -26.52
C LEU A 30 20.76 -53.54 -26.18
N PRO A 31 21.88 -52.81 -26.21
CA PRO A 31 21.84 -51.35 -26.12
C PRO A 31 21.22 -50.79 -27.40
N LEU A 32 20.17 -49.98 -27.26
CA LEU A 32 19.52 -49.36 -28.42
C LEU A 32 20.05 -47.95 -28.65
N LEU A 33 19.96 -47.12 -27.60
CA LEU A 33 20.11 -45.68 -27.72
C LEU A 33 20.78 -45.10 -26.48
N TRP A 34 21.62 -44.09 -26.72
CA TRP A 34 22.21 -43.24 -25.71
C TRP A 34 21.66 -41.83 -25.87
N PHE A 35 20.99 -41.34 -24.82
CA PHE A 35 20.53 -39.97 -24.71
C PHE A 35 21.49 -39.22 -23.80
N GLU A 36 22.04 -38.14 -24.30
CA GLU A 36 22.81 -37.19 -23.50
C GLU A 36 22.10 -35.84 -23.56
N GLU A 37 21.41 -35.50 -22.48
CA GLU A 37 20.84 -34.17 -22.31
C GLU A 37 21.83 -33.33 -21.50
N ARG A 38 22.36 -32.28 -22.13
CA ARG A 38 23.24 -31.31 -21.48
C ARG A 38 22.47 -30.03 -21.25
N GLY A 39 22.17 -29.74 -19.98
CA GLY A 39 21.65 -28.44 -19.57
C GLY A 39 22.80 -27.52 -19.19
N ALA A 40 23.26 -26.69 -20.14
CA ALA A 40 24.18 -25.62 -19.85
C ALA A 40 23.38 -24.35 -19.50
N MET A 41 23.20 -24.07 -18.20
CA MET A 41 22.80 -22.72 -17.77
C MET A 41 24.04 -21.82 -17.87
N GLU A 42 24.30 -21.29 -19.07
CA GLU A 42 25.35 -20.30 -19.30
C GLU A 42 25.04 -18.99 -18.56
N GLY A 43 26.10 -18.37 -18.03
CA GLY A 43 26.06 -17.46 -16.87
C GLY A 43 25.21 -16.19 -17.02
N GLU A 44 24.91 -15.75 -18.24
CA GLU A 44 24.06 -14.58 -18.50
C GLU A 44 22.59 -14.84 -18.14
N THR A 45 22.11 -16.06 -18.37
CA THR A 45 20.77 -16.49 -17.93
C THR A 45 20.69 -16.60 -16.41
N LEU A 46 21.74 -17.08 -15.75
CA LEU A 46 21.80 -17.23 -14.29
C LEU A 46 21.69 -15.87 -13.57
N HIS A 47 22.40 -14.86 -14.08
CA HIS A 47 22.35 -13.51 -13.55
C HIS A 47 20.97 -12.87 -13.77
N THR A 48 20.37 -13.13 -14.94
CA THR A 48 19.02 -12.65 -15.28
C THR A 48 17.96 -13.27 -14.37
N PHE A 49 18.02 -14.58 -14.14
CA PHE A 49 17.17 -15.25 -13.15
C PHE A 49 17.40 -14.73 -11.73
N TYR A 50 18.65 -14.53 -11.31
CA TYR A 50 18.95 -14.00 -9.98
C TYR A 50 18.39 -12.57 -9.78
N ILE A 51 18.52 -11.72 -10.80
CA ILE A 51 17.96 -10.38 -10.77
C ILE A 51 16.43 -10.44 -10.68
N GLN A 52 15.78 -11.25 -11.52
CA GLN A 52 14.32 -11.30 -11.59
C GLN A 52 13.67 -11.98 -10.38
N LEU A 53 14.23 -13.11 -9.90
CA LEU A 53 13.63 -13.89 -8.81
C LEU A 53 13.97 -13.37 -7.42
N VAL A 54 15.13 -12.75 -7.23
CA VAL A 54 15.65 -12.45 -5.89
C VAL A 54 15.86 -10.96 -5.66
N LEU A 55 16.50 -10.25 -6.59
CA LEU A 55 16.75 -8.82 -6.41
C LEU A 55 15.49 -7.99 -6.63
N LEU A 56 14.76 -8.21 -7.73
CA LEU A 56 13.60 -7.41 -8.09
C LEU A 56 12.54 -7.39 -6.96
N PRO A 57 12.16 -8.53 -6.36
CA PRO A 57 11.16 -8.53 -5.28
C PRO A 57 11.67 -7.82 -4.03
N LYS A 58 12.95 -7.99 -3.69
CA LYS A 58 13.55 -7.34 -2.51
C LYS A 58 13.61 -5.83 -2.66
N VAL A 59 14.07 -5.33 -3.80
CA VAL A 59 14.16 -3.88 -4.07
C VAL A 59 12.76 -3.26 -4.05
N LEU A 60 11.77 -3.92 -4.67
CA LEU A 60 10.40 -3.41 -4.70
C LEU A 60 9.79 -3.33 -3.30
N HIS A 61 10.09 -4.30 -2.44
CA HIS A 61 9.67 -4.29 -1.03
C HIS A 61 10.25 -3.08 -0.29
N TYR A 62 11.57 -2.83 -0.40
CA TYR A 62 12.17 -1.64 0.21
C TYR A 62 11.60 -0.34 -0.34
N ALA A 63 11.39 -0.26 -1.66
CA ALA A 63 10.79 0.92 -2.30
C ALA A 63 9.38 1.21 -1.75
N GLN A 64 8.57 0.18 -1.51
CA GLN A 64 7.24 0.33 -0.89
C GLN A 64 7.33 0.91 0.52
N TYR A 65 8.24 0.42 1.36
CA TYR A 65 8.43 0.98 2.72
C TYR A 65 8.87 2.43 2.69
N VAL A 66 9.79 2.79 1.79
CA VAL A 66 10.24 4.17 1.62
C VAL A 66 9.10 5.08 1.17
N LEU A 67 8.31 4.64 0.18
CA LEU A 67 7.19 5.42 -0.34
C LEU A 67 6.07 5.58 0.70
N LEU A 68 5.80 4.52 1.48
CA LEU A 68 4.83 4.54 2.57
C LEU A 68 5.27 5.51 3.68
N ALA A 69 6.53 5.42 4.12
CA ALA A 69 7.08 6.32 5.14
C ALA A 69 7.00 7.78 4.68
N LEU A 70 7.38 8.06 3.43
CA LEU A 70 7.27 9.39 2.84
C LEU A 70 5.82 9.88 2.83
N GLY A 71 4.87 9.04 2.42
CA GLY A 71 3.44 9.35 2.46
C GLY A 71 2.93 9.70 3.86
N CYS A 72 3.33 8.92 4.88
CA CYS A 72 2.98 9.20 6.27
C CYS A 72 3.53 10.56 6.75
N VAL A 73 4.78 10.89 6.41
CA VAL A 73 5.38 12.18 6.76
C VAL A 73 4.64 13.34 6.12
N LEU A 74 4.31 13.25 4.82
CA LEU A 74 3.55 14.29 4.12
C LEU A 74 2.16 14.50 4.75
N LEU A 75 1.44 13.42 5.06
CA LEU A 75 0.15 13.52 5.74
C LEU A 75 0.28 14.14 7.13
N PHE A 76 1.29 13.75 7.90
CA PHE A 76 1.53 14.30 9.23
C PHE A 76 1.77 15.82 9.18
N ILE A 77 2.61 16.29 8.25
CA ILE A 77 2.85 17.72 8.05
C ILE A 77 1.55 18.45 7.70
N SER A 78 0.73 17.88 6.81
CA SER A 78 -0.54 18.48 6.41
C SER A 78 -1.53 18.60 7.58
N VAL A 79 -1.63 17.55 8.41
CA VAL A 79 -2.46 17.57 9.63
C VAL A 79 -1.96 18.62 10.62
N VAL A 80 -0.66 18.68 10.89
CA VAL A 80 -0.07 19.69 11.77
C VAL A 80 -0.33 21.10 11.23
N TYR A 81 -0.17 21.33 9.93
CA TYR A 81 -0.45 22.61 9.30
C TYR A 81 -1.92 23.02 9.45
N GLN A 82 -2.86 22.09 9.22
CA GLN A 82 -4.29 22.31 9.42
C GLN A 82 -4.62 22.65 10.87
N ILE A 83 -4.04 21.94 11.85
CA ILE A 83 -4.24 22.23 13.29
C ILE A 83 -3.70 23.62 13.63
N ARG A 84 -2.48 23.96 13.21
CA ARG A 84 -1.89 25.29 13.45
C ARG A 84 -2.68 26.41 12.77
N SER A 85 -3.21 26.16 11.58
CA SER A 85 -4.07 27.09 10.86
C SER A 85 -5.41 27.26 11.57
N GLN A 86 -6.03 26.18 12.04
CA GLN A 86 -7.23 26.21 12.88
C GLN A 86 -7.00 26.93 14.20
N GLU A 87 -5.89 26.70 14.92
CA GLU A 87 -5.59 27.42 16.16
C GLU A 87 -5.47 28.94 15.92
N LYS A 88 -4.76 29.34 14.86
CA LYS A 88 -4.63 30.76 14.49
C LYS A 88 -5.95 31.35 14.03
N CYS A 89 -6.72 30.64 13.21
CA CYS A 89 -8.00 31.09 12.69
C CYS A 89 -9.07 31.13 13.80
N TYR A 90 -9.08 30.17 14.73
CA TYR A 90 -9.99 30.13 15.85
C TYR A 90 -9.66 31.20 16.88
N LEU A 91 -8.37 31.45 17.20
CA LEU A 91 -7.97 32.57 18.06
C LEU A 91 -8.26 33.93 17.40
N PHE A 92 -7.97 34.07 16.10
CA PHE A 92 -8.24 35.29 15.35
C PHE A 92 -9.76 35.56 15.19
N TRP A 93 -10.54 34.53 14.89
CA TRP A 93 -12.00 34.61 14.77
C TRP A 93 -12.68 34.79 16.13
N SER A 94 -12.16 34.17 17.19
CA SER A 94 -12.60 34.42 18.57
C SER A 94 -12.32 35.87 18.99
N SER A 95 -11.12 36.40 18.71
CA SER A 95 -10.78 37.79 19.01
C SER A 95 -11.62 38.79 18.21
N SER A 96 -11.87 38.51 16.92
CA SER A 96 -12.71 39.34 16.07
C SER A 96 -14.18 39.34 16.53
N LYS A 97 -14.71 38.16 16.85
CA LYS A 97 -16.08 38.00 17.36
C LYS A 97 -16.27 38.66 18.73
N LYS A 98 -15.29 38.55 19.63
CA LYS A 98 -15.31 39.20 20.93
C LYS A 98 -15.26 40.74 20.80
N GLY A 99 -14.37 41.25 19.97
CA GLY A 99 -14.27 42.69 19.69
C GLY A 99 -15.50 43.30 19.00
N SER A 100 -16.29 42.51 18.27
CA SER A 100 -17.57 42.95 17.69
C SER A 100 -18.67 43.07 18.76
N GLN A 101 -18.80 42.07 19.63
CA GLN A 101 -19.81 42.07 20.71
C GLN A 101 -19.55 43.18 21.74
N ASP A 102 -18.29 43.44 22.10
CA ASP A 102 -17.95 44.53 23.03
C ASP A 102 -18.31 45.91 22.46
N LYS A 103 -18.17 46.10 21.14
CA LYS A 103 -18.55 47.35 20.46
C LYS A 103 -20.07 47.54 20.39
N GLU A 104 -20.82 46.48 20.08
CA GLU A 104 -22.29 46.52 20.07
C GLU A 104 -22.86 46.74 21.47
N ALA A 105 -22.28 46.12 22.50
CA ALA A 105 -22.67 46.33 23.90
C ALA A 105 -22.37 47.75 24.39
N MET A 106 -21.19 48.32 24.05
CA MET A 106 -20.88 49.72 24.37
C MET A 106 -21.80 50.70 23.64
N GLN A 107 -22.18 50.41 22.39
CA GLN A 107 -23.09 51.27 21.62
C GLN A 107 -24.52 51.23 22.19
N ALA A 108 -25.04 50.04 22.51
CA ALA A 108 -26.35 49.89 23.16
C ALA A 108 -26.40 50.55 24.55
N TYR A 109 -25.31 50.46 25.32
CA TYR A 109 -25.21 51.16 26.61
C TYR A 109 -25.17 52.68 26.45
N SER A 110 -24.45 53.17 25.44
CA SER A 110 -24.37 54.61 25.13
C SER A 110 -25.71 55.17 24.66
N GLU A 111 -26.45 54.42 23.83
CA GLU A 111 -27.80 54.79 23.40
C GLU A 111 -28.79 54.78 24.57
N SER A 112 -28.69 53.82 25.49
CA SER A 112 -29.51 53.79 26.70
C SER A 112 -29.23 54.99 27.62
N LEU A 113 -27.97 55.42 27.74
CA LEU A 113 -27.58 56.56 28.57
C LEU A 113 -28.00 57.92 27.97
N MET A 114 -28.22 57.98 26.65
CA MET A 114 -28.67 59.18 25.94
C MET A 114 -30.20 59.36 25.93
N THR A 115 -30.98 58.39 26.40
CA THR A 115 -32.43 58.58 26.57
C THR A 115 -32.73 59.33 27.88
N PRO A 116 -33.39 60.51 27.82
CA PRO A 116 -33.75 61.24 29.03
C PRO A 116 -34.82 60.46 29.80
N ALA A 117 -34.63 60.33 31.11
CA ALA A 117 -35.57 59.69 32.03
C ALA A 117 -37.01 60.19 31.79
N PRO A 118 -37.99 59.30 31.51
CA PRO A 118 -39.36 59.73 31.31
C PRO A 118 -39.90 60.24 32.64
N LYS A 119 -40.21 61.55 32.67
CA LYS A 119 -40.99 62.21 33.71
C LYS A 119 -42.26 61.40 33.96
N GLY A 120 -42.47 61.01 35.22
CA GLY A 120 -43.67 60.30 35.65
C GLY A 120 -44.95 61.09 35.37
N THR A 121 -45.93 60.40 34.80
CA THR A 121 -47.37 60.70 34.84
C THR A 121 -48.06 59.33 34.71
N VAL A 122 -48.42 58.69 35.83
CA VAL A 122 -49.77 58.67 36.45
C VAL A 122 -50.83 57.95 35.60
N LEU A 123 -51.30 56.83 36.17
CA LEU A 123 -52.64 56.21 36.12
C LEU A 123 -53.52 56.40 34.87
N GLN A 124 -53.94 55.27 34.28
CA GLN A 124 -55.36 54.90 34.10
C GLN A 124 -55.40 53.51 33.41
N GLU A 125 -55.79 52.46 34.12
CA GLU A 125 -57.15 52.03 34.47
C GLU A 125 -57.67 50.96 33.50
N ALA A 126 -58.35 50.01 34.11
CA ALA A 126 -58.77 48.75 33.55
C ALA A 126 -59.96 48.87 32.59
N ARG A 127 -60.14 47.88 31.70
CA ARG A 127 -61.37 47.08 31.65
C ARG A 127 -61.25 45.90 30.67
N LEU A 128 -62.00 44.86 31.06
CA LEU A 128 -62.41 43.66 30.34
C LEU A 128 -62.71 43.86 28.84
#